data_AF-A0A9Q0MH62-F1
#
_entry.id   AF-A0A9Q0MH62-F1
#
_cell.length_a   1.000
_cell.length_b   1.000
_cell.length_c   1.000
_cell.angle_alpha   90.00
_cell.angle_beta   90.00
_cell.angle_gamma   90.00
#
_symmetry.space_group_name_H-M   'P 1'
#
loop_
_entity.id
_entity.type
_entity.pdbx_description
1 polymer ?
#
loop_
_entity_poly.entity_id
_entity_poly.type
_entity_poly.pdbx_seq_one_letter_code
_entity_poly.pdbx_strand_id
1 'polypeptide(L)'
;MPQLQYSSSDNSQRVVSNDDVNIIYEKIKVWFENVGLEIHYFKISWYNQVVASEYRLSYHPDTLAFVIISKPCMFEKAFLPFLSEMMKSTDIETSSDPLDKCMIYNFQLLKKKLYDEIGLIVETIHDFELIMPYRRPKILLQTAAHVSGSAYYYKIQNAKQKLGVCIHPLYGGWFGIRGAFICHQLLAPDLIQRPSLDIVPPEKQIELLHLFNNCWKDMSYRNIIPVKERYSPMQIEYFRLKPKERFEYIRSTILPSIERNGYNGNCHI
;
A
#
# COMPACT_ATOMS: atom_id res chain seq x y z
N MET A 1 -11.94 42.73 -6.16
CA MET A 1 -11.84 41.36 -5.60
C MET A 1 -10.49 41.26 -4.90
N PRO A 2 -10.45 41.15 -3.57
CA PRO A 2 -9.19 41.19 -2.83
C PRO A 2 -8.43 39.88 -3.04
N GLN A 3 -7.16 40.01 -3.43
CA GLN A 3 -6.21 38.91 -3.52
C GLN A 3 -5.92 38.39 -2.10
N LEU A 4 -6.24 37.12 -1.85
CA LEU A 4 -5.77 36.41 -0.67
C LEU A 4 -4.27 36.15 -0.86
N GLN A 5 -3.44 36.98 -0.21
CA GLN A 5 -2.04 36.66 0.05
C GLN A 5 -2.00 35.42 0.95
N TYR A 6 -1.50 34.31 0.41
CA TYR A 6 -1.08 33.18 1.23
C TYR A 6 0.14 33.62 2.04
N SER A 7 -0.08 33.88 3.34
CA SER A 7 1.00 33.93 4.31
C SER A 7 1.59 32.52 4.44
N SER A 8 2.92 32.48 4.44
CA SER A 8 3.77 31.30 4.58
C SER A 8 3.25 30.30 5.63
N SER A 9 2.92 29.10 5.15
CA SER A 9 2.67 27.91 5.97
C SER A 9 3.83 27.67 6.93
N ASP A 10 3.53 27.68 8.22
CA ASP A 10 4.44 27.25 9.28
C ASP A 10 4.89 25.81 9.02
N ASN A 11 6.14 25.67 8.60
CA ASN A 11 6.77 24.42 8.19
C ASN A 11 7.56 23.81 9.37
N SER A 12 7.25 24.22 10.60
CA SER A 12 7.92 23.74 11.80
C SER A 12 7.56 22.29 12.09
N GLN A 13 8.58 21.49 12.42
CA GLN A 13 8.38 20.13 12.91
C GLN A 13 7.73 20.19 14.29
N ARG A 14 6.62 19.47 14.46
CA ARG A 14 5.89 19.34 15.72
C ARG A 14 6.16 17.97 16.32
N VAL A 15 6.49 17.96 17.61
CA VAL A 15 6.55 16.74 18.41
C VAL A 15 5.13 16.32 18.80
N VAL A 16 4.81 15.04 18.60
CA VAL A 16 3.52 14.43 18.94
C VAL A 16 3.72 13.26 19.90
N SER A 17 2.78 13.11 20.82
CA SER A 17 2.76 11.99 21.76
C SER A 17 2.25 10.70 21.10
N ASN A 18 2.38 9.57 21.80
CA ASN A 18 1.80 8.30 21.35
C ASN A 18 0.28 8.36 21.24
N ASP A 19 -0.36 9.08 22.15
CA ASP A 19 -1.81 9.25 22.16
C ASP A 19 -2.26 10.07 20.96
N ASP A 20 -1.52 11.14 20.61
CA ASP A 20 -1.78 11.93 19.40
C ASP A 20 -1.68 11.04 18.14
N VAL A 21 -0.62 10.22 18.04
CA VAL A 21 -0.45 9.30 16.89
C VAL A 21 -1.58 8.28 16.83
N ASN A 22 -2.00 7.72 17.97
CA ASN A 22 -3.12 6.78 18.02
C ASN A 22 -4.44 7.46 17.63
N ILE A 23 -4.70 8.68 18.08
CA ILE A 23 -5.90 9.45 17.71
C ILE A 23 -5.92 9.71 16.20
N ILE A 24 -4.80 10.16 15.63
CA ILE A 24 -4.65 10.35 14.18
C ILE A 24 -4.91 9.03 13.46
N TYR A 25 -4.24 7.95 13.89
CA TYR A 25 -4.37 6.62 13.30
C TYR A 25 -5.82 6.12 13.29
N GLU A 26 -6.51 6.17 14.44
CA GLU A 26 -7.88 5.72 14.60
C GLU A 26 -8.87 6.52 13.76
N LYS A 27 -8.61 7.83 13.56
CA LYS A 27 -9.42 8.67 12.68
C LYS A 27 -9.21 8.30 11.20
N ILE A 28 -7.95 8.19 10.77
CA ILE A 28 -7.64 8.03 9.34
C ILE A 28 -7.87 6.60 8.85
N LYS A 29 -7.72 5.58 9.70
CA LYS A 29 -7.87 4.17 9.29
C LYS A 29 -9.21 3.91 8.58
N VAL A 30 -10.30 4.53 9.06
CA VAL A 30 -11.65 4.38 8.49
C VAL A 30 -11.68 4.87 7.03
N TRP A 31 -10.97 5.95 6.71
CA TRP A 31 -10.93 6.48 5.35
C TRP A 31 -10.22 5.54 4.39
N PHE A 32 -9.14 4.88 4.84
CA PHE A 32 -8.44 3.87 4.07
C PHE A 32 -9.27 2.60 3.93
N GLU A 33 -9.95 2.17 5.00
CA GLU A 33 -10.83 0.99 4.98
C GLU A 33 -11.99 1.13 4.00
N ASN A 34 -12.52 2.33 3.82
CA ASN A 34 -13.61 2.63 2.89
C ASN A 34 -13.22 2.33 1.43
N VAL A 35 -11.93 2.43 1.09
CA VAL A 35 -11.39 2.13 -0.25
C VAL A 35 -10.64 0.79 -0.27
N GLY A 36 -10.85 -0.07 0.73
CA GLY A 36 -10.22 -1.39 0.82
C GLY A 36 -8.71 -1.35 1.09
N LEU A 37 -8.18 -0.24 1.57
CA LEU A 37 -6.79 -0.10 2.01
C LEU A 37 -6.69 -0.33 3.53
N GLU A 38 -5.48 -0.66 3.98
CA GLU A 38 -5.07 -0.63 5.38
C GLU A 38 -3.82 0.25 5.51
N ILE A 39 -3.68 0.87 6.66
CA ILE A 39 -2.59 1.79 6.97
C ILE A 39 -1.96 1.36 8.29
N HIS A 40 -0.63 1.47 8.39
CA HIS A 40 0.12 1.17 9.61
C HIS A 40 1.25 2.17 9.79
N TYR A 41 1.37 2.73 10.99
CA TYR A 41 2.41 3.71 11.28
C TYR A 41 3.78 3.05 11.52
N PHE A 42 4.85 3.78 11.22
CA PHE A 42 6.21 3.45 11.61
C PHE A 42 7.06 4.71 11.78
N LYS A 43 8.18 4.59 12.49
CA LYS A 43 9.23 5.64 12.50
C LYS A 43 10.26 5.39 11.42
N ILE A 44 10.77 6.46 10.82
CA ILE A 44 11.87 6.39 9.85
C ILE A 44 13.10 5.67 10.43
N SER A 45 13.41 5.90 11.71
CA SER A 45 14.50 5.21 12.41
C SER A 45 14.35 3.69 12.39
N TRP A 46 13.16 3.14 12.64
CA TRP A 46 12.92 1.70 12.62
C TRP A 46 13.23 1.10 11.25
N TYR A 47 12.81 1.77 10.18
CA TYR A 47 13.13 1.36 8.82
C TYR A 47 14.64 1.49 8.52
N ASN A 48 15.24 2.64 8.83
CA ASN A 48 16.65 2.94 8.54
C ASN A 48 17.64 2.04 9.29
N GLN A 49 17.25 1.49 10.44
CA GLN A 49 18.05 0.57 11.25
C GLN A 49 18.20 -0.81 10.58
N VAL A 50 17.24 -1.25 9.76
CA VAL A 50 17.21 -2.61 9.20
C VAL A 50 17.50 -2.68 7.69
N VAL A 51 17.64 -1.54 7.02
CA VAL A 51 18.05 -1.47 5.61
C VAL A 51 19.53 -1.14 5.46
N ALA A 52 20.11 -1.54 4.34
CA ALA A 52 21.46 -1.12 3.97
C ALA A 52 21.52 0.40 3.75
N SER A 53 22.70 0.99 3.93
CA SER A 53 22.93 2.44 3.95
C SER A 53 22.35 3.19 2.76
N GLU A 54 22.41 2.57 1.58
CA GLU A 54 21.97 3.12 0.32
C GLU A 54 20.44 3.23 0.23
N TYR A 55 19.70 2.44 1.01
CA TYR A 55 18.22 2.46 1.05
C TYR A 55 17.67 3.28 2.22
N ARG A 56 18.53 3.92 3.02
CA ARG A 56 18.10 4.80 4.11
C ARG A 56 17.39 6.02 3.56
N LEU A 57 16.31 6.40 4.23
CA LEU A 57 15.55 7.60 3.93
C LEU A 57 16.14 8.80 4.67
N SER A 58 16.34 9.90 3.97
CA SER A 58 16.96 11.13 4.48
C SER A 58 15.95 12.04 5.19
N TYR A 59 15.26 11.50 6.20
CA TYR A 59 14.34 12.25 7.07
C TYR A 59 14.82 12.21 8.53
N HIS A 60 14.18 13.00 9.40
CA HIS A 60 14.47 12.93 10.83
C HIS A 60 14.17 11.51 11.37
N PRO A 61 15.00 10.95 12.27
CA PRO A 61 14.81 9.59 12.80
C PRO A 61 13.42 9.34 13.40
N ASP A 62 12.84 10.35 14.04
CA ASP A 62 11.52 10.29 14.66
C ASP A 62 10.37 10.74 13.75
N THR A 63 10.62 11.03 12.48
CA THR A 63 9.54 11.33 11.53
C THR A 63 8.54 10.18 11.49
N LEU A 64 7.26 10.52 11.69
CA LEU A 64 6.15 9.60 11.53
C LEU A 64 5.95 9.30 10.04
N ALA A 65 5.78 8.03 9.72
CA ALA A 65 5.41 7.56 8.41
C ALA A 65 4.33 6.49 8.50
N PHE A 66 3.68 6.22 7.39
CA PHE A 66 2.68 5.18 7.27
C PHE A 66 2.96 4.32 6.05
N VAL A 67 2.88 3.00 6.19
CA VAL A 67 2.82 2.08 5.06
C VAL A 67 1.37 1.80 4.73
N ILE A 68 1.06 1.70 3.44
CA ILE A 68 -0.27 1.44 2.92
C ILE A 68 -0.27 0.09 2.21
N ILE A 69 -1.22 -0.77 2.57
CA ILE A 69 -1.46 -2.04 1.89
C ILE A 69 -2.89 -2.10 1.34
N SER A 70 -3.10 -2.85 0.26
CA SER A 70 -4.42 -3.13 -0.31
C SER A 70 -4.90 -4.50 0.14
N LYS A 71 -6.09 -4.56 0.73
CA LYS A 71 -6.83 -5.79 0.98
C LYS A 71 -7.37 -6.39 -0.32
N PRO A 72 -7.85 -7.65 -0.31
CA PRO A 72 -8.57 -8.21 -1.45
C PRO A 72 -9.68 -7.28 -1.97
N CYS A 73 -10.59 -6.86 -1.09
CA CYS A 73 -11.70 -5.96 -1.40
C CYS A 73 -11.33 -4.56 -1.93
N MET A 74 -10.04 -4.17 -1.99
CA MET A 74 -9.63 -2.93 -2.68
C MET A 74 -10.03 -2.96 -4.16
N PHE A 75 -10.00 -4.14 -4.78
CA PHE A 75 -10.37 -4.25 -6.18
C PHE A 75 -11.82 -3.81 -6.39
N GLU A 76 -12.73 -4.32 -5.59
CA GLU A 76 -14.14 -3.94 -5.65
C GLU A 76 -14.38 -2.53 -5.11
N LYS A 77 -13.77 -2.14 -3.98
CA LYS A 77 -14.05 -0.85 -3.30
C LYS A 77 -13.36 0.37 -3.91
N ALA A 78 -12.28 0.19 -4.65
CA ALA A 78 -11.50 1.31 -5.20
C ALA A 78 -11.27 1.17 -6.70
N PHE A 79 -10.84 -0.02 -7.16
CA PHE A 79 -10.48 -0.20 -8.56
C PHE A 79 -11.71 -0.18 -9.48
N LEU A 80 -12.77 -0.93 -9.17
CA LEU A 80 -13.98 -0.93 -10.00
C LEU A 80 -14.67 0.47 -10.07
N PRO A 81 -14.84 1.23 -8.97
CA PRO A 81 -15.29 2.62 -9.04
C PRO A 81 -14.42 3.49 -9.93
N PHE A 82 -13.10 3.40 -9.75
CA PHE A 82 -12.15 4.17 -10.55
C PHE A 82 -12.32 3.89 -12.04
N LEU A 83 -12.51 2.62 -12.43
CA LEU A 83 -12.79 2.26 -13.82
C LEU A 83 -14.13 2.82 -14.31
N SER A 84 -15.18 2.75 -13.49
CA SER A 84 -16.52 3.23 -13.84
C SER A 84 -16.58 4.76 -14.04
N GLU A 85 -15.81 5.52 -13.27
CA GLU A 85 -15.81 6.98 -13.33
C GLU A 85 -14.78 7.52 -14.32
N MET A 86 -13.55 7.03 -14.23
CA MET A 86 -12.42 7.60 -14.98
C MET A 86 -12.17 6.90 -16.31
N MET A 87 -12.66 5.67 -16.52
CA MET A 87 -12.48 4.95 -17.79
C MET A 87 -13.64 4.98 -18.78
N LYS A 88 -14.68 5.78 -18.50
CA LYS A 88 -15.71 6.10 -19.50
C LYS A 88 -15.26 7.15 -20.52
N SER A 89 -14.19 7.91 -20.24
CA SER A 89 -13.59 8.80 -21.23
C SER A 89 -12.74 7.99 -22.21
N THR A 90 -12.95 8.18 -23.51
CA THR A 90 -12.32 7.41 -24.59
C THR A 90 -10.81 7.66 -24.75
N ASP A 91 -10.25 8.65 -24.05
CA ASP A 91 -8.88 9.14 -24.25
C ASP A 91 -7.89 8.66 -23.19
N ILE A 92 -8.00 7.41 -22.76
CA ILE A 92 -7.05 6.90 -21.77
C ILE A 92 -5.76 6.51 -22.43
N GLU A 93 -4.74 7.30 -22.10
CA GLU A 93 -3.35 7.00 -22.35
C GLU A 93 -3.01 5.60 -21.82
N THR A 94 -2.72 4.65 -22.71
CA THR A 94 -2.40 3.25 -22.37
C THR A 94 -0.95 3.07 -21.90
N SER A 95 -0.24 4.16 -21.66
CA SER A 95 1.19 4.20 -21.35
C SER A 95 1.55 3.70 -19.95
N SER A 96 0.59 3.65 -19.02
CA SER A 96 0.81 3.18 -17.64
C SER A 96 -0.29 2.24 -17.15
N ASP A 97 0.06 1.43 -16.16
CA ASP A 97 -0.81 0.37 -15.65
C ASP A 97 -2.09 0.95 -15.03
N PRO A 98 -3.29 0.39 -15.33
CA PRO A 98 -4.54 0.89 -14.76
C PRO A 98 -4.58 0.86 -13.24
N LEU A 99 -3.96 -0.12 -12.60
CA LEU A 99 -3.93 -0.22 -11.14
C LEU A 99 -3.07 0.88 -10.54
N ASP A 100 -1.91 1.17 -11.14
CA ASP A 100 -1.03 2.24 -10.70
C ASP A 100 -1.76 3.59 -10.76
N LYS A 101 -2.52 3.84 -11.84
CA LYS A 101 -3.38 5.04 -11.95
C LYS A 101 -4.44 5.12 -10.86
N CYS A 102 -5.11 4.00 -10.58
CA CYS A 102 -6.07 3.91 -9.48
C CYS A 102 -5.41 4.22 -8.13
N MET A 103 -4.20 3.71 -7.87
CA MET A 103 -3.48 3.99 -6.64
C MET A 103 -3.06 5.45 -6.53
N ILE A 104 -2.57 6.06 -7.62
CA ILE A 104 -2.25 7.50 -7.67
C ILE A 104 -3.50 8.31 -7.33
N TYR A 105 -4.63 8.03 -7.98
CA TYR A 105 -5.89 8.72 -7.76
C TYR A 105 -6.35 8.62 -6.30
N ASN A 106 -6.43 7.41 -5.75
CA ASN A 106 -6.88 7.19 -4.37
C ASN A 106 -5.92 7.83 -3.35
N PHE A 107 -4.60 7.77 -3.57
CA PHE A 107 -3.63 8.42 -2.70
C PHE A 107 -3.75 9.93 -2.74
N GLN A 108 -4.03 10.53 -3.91
CA GLN A 108 -4.28 11.97 -4.03
C GLN A 108 -5.55 12.38 -3.28
N LEU A 109 -6.64 11.62 -3.39
CA LEU A 109 -7.86 11.87 -2.63
C LEU A 109 -7.64 11.77 -1.11
N LEU A 110 -6.97 10.71 -0.66
CA LEU A 110 -6.67 10.50 0.75
C LEU A 110 -5.72 11.58 1.29
N LYS A 111 -4.69 11.96 0.52
CA LYS A 111 -3.79 13.07 0.86
C LYS A 111 -4.54 14.39 0.99
N LYS A 112 -5.43 14.70 0.06
CA LYS A 112 -6.28 15.90 0.13
C LYS A 112 -7.16 15.87 1.39
N LYS A 113 -7.79 14.73 1.67
CA LYS A 113 -8.64 14.54 2.86
C LYS A 113 -7.87 14.71 4.17
N LEU A 114 -6.65 14.18 4.25
CA LEU A 114 -5.76 14.37 5.40
C LEU A 114 -5.45 15.85 5.64
N TYR A 115 -5.15 16.60 4.58
CA TYR A 115 -4.92 18.03 4.69
C TYR A 115 -6.18 18.79 5.11
N ASP A 116 -7.32 18.55 4.45
CA ASP A 116 -8.56 19.30 4.69
C ASP A 116 -9.16 19.03 6.08
N GLU A 117 -9.10 17.79 6.58
CA GLU A 117 -9.79 17.42 7.82
C GLU A 117 -8.93 17.45 9.08
N ILE A 118 -7.60 17.34 8.96
CA ILE A 118 -6.67 17.33 10.10
C ILE A 118 -5.40 18.15 9.88
N GLY A 119 -5.27 18.86 8.76
CA GLY A 119 -4.10 19.69 8.46
C GLY A 119 -2.81 18.90 8.24
N LEU A 120 -2.89 17.59 7.99
CA LEU A 120 -1.71 16.73 7.91
C LEU A 120 -1.13 16.74 6.49
N ILE A 121 0.08 17.28 6.35
CA ILE A 121 0.83 17.26 5.08
C ILE A 121 1.64 15.96 4.96
N VAL A 122 1.40 15.23 3.88
CA VAL A 122 2.13 13.98 3.58
C VAL A 122 2.82 14.03 2.23
N GLU A 123 4.05 13.53 2.18
CA GLU A 123 4.68 13.09 0.93
C GLU A 123 4.24 11.66 0.63
N THR A 124 4.00 11.39 -0.65
CA THR A 124 3.59 10.07 -1.14
C THR A 124 4.75 9.41 -1.84
N ILE A 125 4.98 8.12 -1.57
CA ILE A 125 5.90 7.27 -2.33
C ILE A 125 5.14 5.99 -2.72
N HIS A 126 4.97 5.73 -4.02
CA HIS A 126 4.33 4.52 -4.52
C HIS A 126 5.31 3.35 -4.68
N ASP A 127 4.79 2.11 -4.71
CA ASP A 127 5.56 0.87 -4.87
C ASP A 127 6.30 0.75 -6.21
N PHE A 128 5.76 1.37 -7.25
CA PHE A 128 6.36 1.41 -8.59
C PHE A 128 7.38 2.55 -8.80
N GLU A 129 7.62 3.41 -7.80
CA GLU A 129 8.56 4.53 -7.94
C GLU A 129 10.02 4.11 -7.79
N LEU A 130 10.80 4.38 -8.84
CA LEU A 130 12.23 4.09 -8.91
C LEU A 130 13.05 5.39 -8.98
N ILE A 131 14.16 5.41 -8.25
CA ILE A 131 15.23 6.41 -8.39
C ILE A 131 16.03 6.07 -9.64
N MET A 132 16.01 7.00 -10.58
CA MET A 132 16.80 6.95 -11.82
C MET A 132 18.22 7.53 -11.59
N PRO A 133 19.24 7.09 -12.34
CA PRO A 133 19.21 6.10 -13.42
C PRO A 133 19.33 4.64 -12.93
N TYR A 134 19.66 4.41 -11.66
CA TYR A 134 19.97 3.08 -11.11
C TYR A 134 18.77 2.13 -10.99
N ARG A 135 17.56 2.58 -11.33
CA ARG A 135 16.29 1.83 -11.24
C ARG A 135 16.08 1.21 -9.86
N ARG A 136 16.51 1.92 -8.82
CA ARG A 136 16.44 1.47 -7.43
C ARG A 136 15.09 1.91 -6.82
N PRO A 137 14.37 1.07 -6.07
CA PRO A 137 13.17 1.52 -5.36
C PRO A 137 13.46 2.73 -4.48
N LYS A 138 12.56 3.72 -4.45
CA LYS A 138 12.66 4.85 -3.51
C LYS A 138 12.59 4.40 -2.04
N ILE A 139 11.82 3.35 -1.77
CA ILE A 139 11.63 2.76 -0.44
C ILE A 139 11.44 1.25 -0.56
N LEU A 140 11.99 0.47 0.38
CA LEU A 140 11.79 -0.98 0.46
C LEU A 140 10.52 -1.29 1.25
N LEU A 141 9.39 -1.35 0.55
CA LEU A 141 8.07 -1.44 1.17
C LEU A 141 7.82 -2.71 1.99
N GLN A 142 8.40 -3.85 1.63
CA GLN A 142 8.34 -5.07 2.46
C GLN A 142 8.99 -4.84 3.84
N THR A 143 10.08 -4.08 3.87
CA THR A 143 10.72 -3.70 5.13
C THR A 143 9.84 -2.73 5.92
N ALA A 144 9.22 -1.74 5.26
CA ALA A 144 8.28 -0.82 5.91
C ALA A 144 7.07 -1.56 6.50
N ALA A 145 6.51 -2.52 5.77
CA ALA A 145 5.42 -3.39 6.23
C ALA A 145 5.82 -4.24 7.45
N HIS A 146 7.06 -4.70 7.51
CA HIS A 146 7.57 -5.45 8.65
C HIS A 146 7.75 -4.58 9.90
N VAL A 147 8.46 -3.45 9.77
CA VAL A 147 8.76 -2.60 10.94
C VAL A 147 7.55 -1.86 11.49
N SER A 148 6.49 -1.69 10.68
CA SER A 148 5.19 -1.14 11.11
C SER A 148 4.27 -2.17 11.78
N GLY A 149 4.64 -3.45 11.77
CA GLY A 149 3.83 -4.54 12.29
C GLY A 149 2.71 -5.02 11.36
N SER A 150 2.60 -4.46 10.14
CA SER A 150 1.55 -4.82 9.18
C SER A 150 1.67 -6.26 8.67
N ALA A 151 2.86 -6.67 8.24
CA ALA A 151 3.09 -8.00 7.69
C ALA A 151 4.51 -8.48 7.97
N TYR A 152 4.68 -9.73 8.39
CA TYR A 152 5.99 -10.28 8.68
C TYR A 152 6.76 -10.59 7.40
N TYR A 153 8.02 -10.16 7.31
CA TYR A 153 8.84 -10.30 6.12
C TYR A 153 9.80 -11.49 6.22
N TYR A 154 9.43 -12.59 5.56
CA TYR A 154 10.22 -13.82 5.50
C TYR A 154 11.32 -13.68 4.46
N LYS A 155 12.56 -13.96 4.86
CA LYS A 155 13.76 -13.91 4.01
C LYS A 155 14.55 -15.20 4.17
N ILE A 156 15.26 -15.60 3.13
CA ILE A 156 16.28 -16.63 3.25
C ILE A 156 17.57 -15.97 3.74
N GLN A 157 18.07 -16.40 4.90
CA GLN A 157 19.39 -15.97 5.36
C GLN A 157 20.46 -16.41 4.35
N ASN A 158 21.35 -15.49 3.95
CA ASN A 158 22.51 -15.76 3.09
C ASN A 158 22.25 -16.17 1.62
N ALA A 159 21.03 -16.03 1.09
CA ALA A 159 20.77 -16.29 -0.34
C ALA A 159 20.83 -14.99 -1.16
N LYS A 160 21.90 -14.80 -1.94
CA LYS A 160 22.12 -13.60 -2.78
C LYS A 160 21.09 -13.42 -3.92
N GLN A 161 20.26 -14.42 -4.23
CA GLN A 161 19.38 -14.41 -5.42
C GLN A 161 17.89 -14.60 -5.14
N LYS A 162 17.48 -14.99 -3.93
CA LYS A 162 16.07 -15.31 -3.65
C LYS A 162 15.39 -14.12 -2.96
N LEU A 163 14.25 -13.70 -3.50
CA LEU A 163 13.44 -12.64 -2.94
C LEU A 163 12.70 -13.16 -1.72
N GLY A 164 12.57 -12.31 -0.69
CA GLY A 164 11.68 -12.58 0.42
C GLY A 164 10.24 -12.18 0.10
N VAL A 165 9.33 -12.53 1.01
CA VAL A 165 7.91 -12.23 0.88
C VAL A 165 7.31 -11.85 2.23
N CYS A 166 6.39 -10.89 2.22
CA CYS A 166 5.60 -10.53 3.40
C CYS A 166 4.33 -11.38 3.47
N ILE A 167 3.97 -11.84 4.67
CA ILE A 167 2.69 -12.53 4.93
C ILE A 167 1.90 -11.73 5.96
N HIS A 168 0.69 -11.34 5.57
CA HIS A 168 -0.25 -10.61 6.39
C HIS A 168 -1.00 -11.59 7.31
N PRO A 169 -1.20 -11.26 8.61
CA PRO A 169 -1.84 -12.16 9.57
C PRO A 169 -3.27 -12.59 9.19
N LEU A 170 -4.01 -11.73 8.49
CA LEU A 170 -5.41 -12.02 8.10
C LEU A 170 -5.55 -12.49 6.65
N TYR A 171 -4.64 -12.10 5.77
CA TYR A 171 -4.81 -12.28 4.32
C TYR A 171 -3.75 -13.21 3.72
N GLY A 172 -2.81 -13.71 4.52
CA GLY A 172 -1.69 -14.48 4.00
C GLY A 172 -0.92 -13.63 3.00
N GLY A 173 -0.76 -14.13 1.77
CA GLY A 173 -0.21 -13.35 0.66
C GLY A 173 -1.26 -12.64 -0.20
N TRP A 174 -2.56 -12.68 0.13
CA TRP A 174 -3.66 -12.05 -0.63
C TRP A 174 -3.78 -10.55 -0.34
N PHE A 175 -2.68 -9.83 -0.51
CA PHE A 175 -2.63 -8.39 -0.39
C PHE A 175 -1.52 -7.83 -1.30
N GLY A 176 -1.43 -6.50 -1.38
CA GLY A 176 -0.32 -5.81 -2.04
C GLY A 176 0.13 -4.62 -1.21
N ILE A 177 1.43 -4.35 -1.15
CA ILE A 177 1.94 -3.14 -0.52
C ILE A 177 1.99 -2.04 -1.58
N ARG A 178 1.31 -0.91 -1.33
CA ARG A 178 1.02 0.10 -2.37
C ARG A 178 1.84 1.37 -2.28
N GLY A 179 2.43 1.61 -1.12
CA GLY A 179 3.25 2.81 -0.94
C GLY A 179 3.39 3.19 0.52
N ALA A 180 3.90 4.40 0.71
CA ALA A 180 4.05 5.03 2.02
C ALA A 180 3.63 6.51 1.98
N PHE A 181 3.16 7.00 3.12
CA PHE A 181 2.99 8.41 3.43
C PHE A 181 4.04 8.84 4.44
N ILE A 182 4.79 9.91 4.15
CA ILE A 182 5.81 10.47 5.04
C ILE A 182 5.30 11.81 5.60
N CYS A 183 5.19 11.91 6.93
CA CYS A 183 4.65 13.09 7.61
C CYS A 183 5.79 14.02 8.05
N HIS A 184 6.29 14.85 7.13
CA HIS A 184 7.42 15.77 7.37
C HIS A 184 7.30 16.62 8.64
N GLN A 185 6.07 16.99 8.99
CA GLN A 185 5.75 17.87 10.11
C GLN A 185 5.66 17.16 11.46
N LEU A 186 5.59 15.83 11.51
CA LEU A 186 5.32 15.10 12.76
C LEU A 186 6.52 14.28 13.21
N LEU A 187 7.03 14.60 14.39
CA LEU A 187 8.06 13.83 15.09
C LEU A 187 7.41 13.08 16.26
N ALA A 188 7.58 11.76 16.32
CA ALA A 188 6.99 10.92 17.36
C ALA A 188 8.10 10.17 18.14
N PRO A 189 8.95 10.85 18.93
CA PRO A 189 10.12 10.24 19.56
C PRO A 189 9.75 9.04 20.45
N ASP A 190 8.64 9.15 21.18
CA ASP A 190 8.19 8.13 22.14
C ASP A 190 7.36 7.01 21.50
N LEU A 191 7.18 7.01 20.17
CA LEU A 191 6.36 6.01 19.47
C LEU A 191 6.82 4.60 19.81
N ILE A 192 5.87 3.76 20.19
CA ILE A 192 6.10 2.36 20.52
C ILE A 192 5.89 1.53 19.25
N GLN A 193 6.91 0.74 18.92
CA GLN A 193 6.86 -0.18 17.79
C GLN A 193 5.93 -1.34 18.08
N ARG A 194 5.01 -1.61 17.14
CA ARG A 194 4.20 -2.84 17.14
C ARG A 194 4.96 -3.89 16.32
N PRO A 195 5.43 -4.99 16.92
CA PRO A 195 6.17 -6.01 16.18
C PRO A 195 5.23 -6.72 15.19
N SER A 196 5.73 -7.05 14.00
CA SER A 196 4.99 -7.91 13.08
C SER A 196 4.92 -9.33 13.62
N LEU A 197 3.81 -10.01 13.40
CA LEU A 197 3.57 -11.36 13.92
C LEU A 197 4.22 -12.43 13.02
N ASP A 198 5.16 -13.21 13.56
CA ASP A 198 5.67 -14.41 12.90
C ASP A 198 4.61 -15.53 12.95
N ILE A 199 3.78 -15.56 11.92
CA ILE A 199 2.60 -16.42 11.81
C ILE A 199 2.82 -17.67 10.95
N VAL A 200 3.92 -17.74 10.19
CA VAL A 200 4.20 -18.90 9.32
C VAL A 200 5.03 -19.89 10.12
N PRO A 201 4.50 -21.11 10.35
CA PRO A 201 5.22 -22.12 11.12
C PRO A 201 6.63 -22.36 10.55
N PRO A 202 7.66 -22.52 11.40
CA PRO A 202 9.05 -22.68 10.94
C PRO A 202 9.24 -23.74 9.84
N GLU A 203 8.52 -24.86 9.93
CA GLU A 203 8.56 -25.95 8.96
C GLU A 203 8.00 -25.56 7.58
N LYS A 204 7.15 -24.53 7.49
CA LYS A 204 6.57 -24.01 6.25
C LYS A 204 7.33 -22.81 5.66
N GLN A 205 8.29 -22.23 6.37
CA GLN A 205 8.99 -21.03 5.89
C GLN A 205 9.84 -21.31 4.64
N ILE A 206 10.46 -22.48 4.55
CA ILE A 206 11.21 -22.89 3.35
C ILE A 206 10.26 -23.11 2.17
N GLU A 207 9.13 -23.79 2.42
CA GLU A 207 8.08 -24.00 1.42
C GLU A 207 7.54 -22.67 0.90
N LEU A 208 7.21 -21.73 1.79
CA LEU A 208 6.75 -20.38 1.43
C LEU A 208 7.69 -19.72 0.43
N LEU A 209 8.98 -19.71 0.75
CA LEU A 209 9.99 -19.05 -0.07
C LEU A 209 10.21 -19.80 -1.38
N HIS A 210 10.06 -21.13 -1.39
CA HIS A 210 10.05 -21.91 -2.63
C HIS A 210 8.85 -21.56 -3.52
N LEU A 211 7.63 -21.58 -2.97
CA LEU A 211 6.40 -21.27 -3.70
C LEU A 211 6.42 -19.83 -4.25
N PHE A 212 6.90 -18.87 -3.45
CA PHE A 212 7.01 -17.48 -3.90
C PHE A 212 8.04 -17.31 -5.02
N ASN A 213 9.21 -17.92 -4.93
CA ASN A 213 10.26 -17.69 -5.93
C ASN A 213 10.06 -18.51 -7.21
N ASN A 214 9.44 -19.70 -7.12
CA ASN A 214 9.36 -20.64 -8.26
C ASN A 214 7.93 -20.85 -8.79
N CYS A 215 6.91 -20.63 -7.96
CA CYS A 215 5.51 -21.00 -8.26
C CYS A 215 4.55 -19.81 -8.20
N TRP A 216 5.01 -18.56 -8.04
CA TRP A 216 4.15 -17.40 -7.75
C TRP A 216 2.91 -17.21 -8.65
N LYS A 217 2.95 -17.68 -9.90
CA LYS A 217 1.86 -17.60 -10.87
C LYS A 217 0.63 -18.42 -10.48
N ASP A 218 0.81 -19.53 -9.75
CA ASP A 218 -0.30 -20.34 -9.26
C ASP A 218 -0.97 -19.73 -8.01
N MET A 219 -0.35 -18.70 -7.42
CA MET A 219 -0.79 -17.98 -6.23
C MET A 219 -0.85 -18.82 -4.94
N SER A 220 -0.36 -20.07 -4.95
CA SER A 220 -0.39 -21.00 -3.81
C SER A 220 0.29 -20.46 -2.57
N TYR A 221 1.42 -19.76 -2.72
CA TYR A 221 2.17 -19.15 -1.61
C TYR A 221 1.30 -18.21 -0.76
N ARG A 222 0.25 -17.63 -1.35
CA ARG A 222 -0.65 -16.71 -0.65
C ARG A 222 -1.52 -17.42 0.39
N ASN A 223 -1.66 -18.74 0.31
CA ASN A 223 -2.42 -19.60 1.22
C ASN A 223 -1.52 -20.40 2.19
N ILE A 224 -0.28 -19.96 2.44
CA ILE A 224 0.63 -20.64 3.36
C ILE A 224 0.04 -20.79 4.79
N ILE A 225 -0.85 -19.85 5.15
CA ILE A 225 -1.68 -19.88 6.36
C ILE A 225 -3.18 -19.85 5.98
N PRO A 226 -4.09 -20.21 6.91
CA PRO A 226 -5.51 -19.91 6.76
C PRO A 226 -5.74 -18.40 6.62
N VAL A 227 -6.62 -18.00 5.71
CA VAL A 227 -6.86 -16.58 5.39
C VAL A 227 -8.35 -16.23 5.55
N LYS A 228 -8.61 -15.01 6.00
CA LYS A 228 -9.97 -14.46 6.16
C LYS A 228 -10.64 -14.20 4.82
N GLU A 229 -9.88 -13.74 3.83
CA GLU A 229 -10.38 -13.30 2.53
C GLU A 229 -9.32 -13.55 1.46
N ARG A 230 -9.77 -13.78 0.23
CA ARG A 230 -8.93 -13.98 -0.96
C ARG A 230 -9.37 -13.01 -2.05
N TYR A 231 -8.52 -12.84 -3.06
CA TYR A 231 -8.92 -12.11 -4.27
C TYR A 231 -10.11 -12.79 -4.95
N SER A 232 -11.04 -11.99 -5.46
CA SER A 232 -12.18 -12.50 -6.23
C SER A 232 -11.69 -13.17 -7.53
N PRO A 233 -12.49 -14.06 -8.15
CA PRO A 233 -12.11 -14.68 -9.43
C PRO A 233 -11.73 -13.65 -10.50
N MET A 234 -12.46 -12.53 -10.59
CA MET A 234 -12.19 -11.43 -11.51
C MET A 234 -10.85 -10.74 -11.20
N GLN A 235 -10.56 -10.49 -9.93
CA GLN A 235 -9.29 -9.91 -9.50
C GLN A 235 -8.10 -10.86 -9.76
N ILE A 236 -8.28 -12.17 -9.55
CA ILE A 236 -7.28 -13.19 -9.88
C ILE A 236 -7.00 -13.19 -11.37
N GLU A 237 -8.03 -13.19 -12.21
CA GLU A 237 -7.89 -13.16 -13.66
C GLU A 237 -7.15 -11.89 -14.10
N TYR A 238 -7.58 -10.72 -13.61
CA TYR A 238 -6.91 -9.45 -13.88
C TYR A 238 -5.40 -9.47 -13.55
N PHE A 239 -5.02 -10.01 -12.38
CA PHE A 239 -3.60 -10.06 -11.97
C PHE A 239 -2.77 -11.11 -12.69
N ARG A 240 -3.39 -12.13 -13.30
CA ARG A 240 -2.68 -13.11 -14.15
C ARG A 240 -2.29 -12.52 -15.50
N LEU A 241 -3.00 -11.51 -15.98
CA LEU A 241 -2.74 -10.87 -17.25
C LEU A 241 -1.44 -10.08 -17.25
N LYS A 242 -0.76 -10.09 -18.39
CA LYS A 242 0.38 -9.18 -18.63
C LYS A 242 -0.13 -7.74 -18.73
N PRO A 243 0.68 -6.72 -18.40
CA PRO A 243 0.25 -5.33 -18.45
C PRO A 243 -0.45 -4.92 -19.75
N LYS A 244 0.07 -5.37 -20.90
CA LYS A 244 -0.50 -5.10 -22.23
C LYS A 244 -1.89 -5.71 -22.50
N GLU A 245 -2.27 -6.75 -21.76
CA GLU A 245 -3.55 -7.46 -21.90
C GLU A 245 -4.64 -6.88 -20.98
N ARG A 246 -4.24 -6.10 -19.96
CA ARG A 246 -5.16 -5.59 -18.92
C ARG A 246 -6.21 -4.64 -19.47
N PHE A 247 -5.84 -3.73 -20.38
CA PHE A 247 -6.79 -2.78 -20.97
C PHE A 247 -7.88 -3.47 -21.78
N GLU A 248 -7.52 -4.49 -22.55
CA GLU A 248 -8.50 -5.24 -23.34
C GLU A 248 -9.45 -6.04 -22.44
N TYR A 249 -8.92 -6.68 -21.38
CA TYR A 249 -9.74 -7.36 -20.40
C TYR A 249 -10.68 -6.40 -19.64
N ILE A 250 -10.20 -5.20 -19.30
CA ILE A 250 -11.04 -4.16 -18.69
C ILE A 250 -12.22 -3.84 -19.61
N ARG A 251 -11.97 -3.55 -20.90
CA ARG A 251 -13.01 -3.17 -21.85
C ARG A 251 -13.99 -4.29 -22.18
N SER A 252 -13.49 -5.49 -22.40
CA SER A 252 -14.29 -6.63 -22.84
C SER A 252 -15.03 -7.35 -21.71
N THR A 253 -14.50 -7.28 -20.47
CA THR A 253 -14.99 -8.09 -19.35
C THR A 253 -15.42 -7.24 -18.16
N ILE A 254 -14.52 -6.39 -17.63
CA ILE A 254 -14.80 -5.67 -16.37
C ILE A 254 -15.86 -4.59 -16.56
N LEU A 255 -15.72 -3.68 -17.53
CA LEU A 255 -16.67 -2.59 -17.75
C LEU A 255 -18.09 -3.10 -18.04
N PRO A 256 -18.30 -4.09 -18.94
CA PRO A 256 -19.63 -4.67 -19.14
C PRO A 256 -20.19 -5.35 -17.88
N SER A 257 -19.34 -5.94 -17.05
CA SER A 257 -19.76 -6.52 -15.77
C SER A 257 -20.23 -5.45 -14.77
N ILE A 258 -19.58 -4.28 -14.73
CA ILE A 258 -20.00 -3.15 -13.89
C ILE A 258 -21.36 -2.63 -14.35
N GLU A 259 -21.54 -2.45 -15.66
CA GLU A 259 -22.79 -1.92 -16.24
C GLU A 259 -23.99 -2.84 -16.02
N ARG A 260 -23.83 -4.16 -16.22
CA ARG A 260 -24.92 -5.13 -16.06
C ARG A 260 -25.41 -5.26 -14.63
N ASN A 261 -24.50 -5.23 -13.65
CA ASN A 261 -24.85 -5.52 -12.27
C ASN A 261 -25.36 -4.29 -11.51
N GLY A 262 -25.20 -3.08 -12.08
CA GLY A 262 -25.35 -1.83 -11.37
C GLY A 262 -24.28 -1.72 -10.28
N TYR A 263 -23.51 -0.63 -10.25
CA TYR A 263 -22.56 -0.43 -9.16
C TYR A 263 -23.33 -0.04 -7.88
N ASN A 264 -23.88 -1.03 -7.17
CA ASN A 264 -24.31 -0.85 -5.79
C ASN A 264 -23.05 -0.94 -4.93
N GLY A 265 -22.42 0.20 -4.64
CA GLY A 265 -21.19 0.32 -3.83
C GLY A 265 -21.28 -0.18 -2.39
N ASN A 266 -22.23 -1.05 -2.07
CA ASN A 266 -22.40 -1.69 -0.78
C ASN A 266 -22.04 -3.18 -0.91
N CYS A 267 -20.82 -3.54 -0.53
CA CYS A 267 -20.60 -4.89 -0.01
C CYS A 267 -21.45 -5.01 1.26
N HIS A 268 -22.51 -5.81 1.19
CA HIS A 268 -23.22 -6.27 2.37
C HIS A 268 -22.23 -6.97 3.30
N ILE A 269 -22.24 -6.51 4.55
CA ILE A 269 -21.54 -7.09 5.71
C ILE A 269 -22.06 -8.51 5.95
#